data_AF-A0A822XX16-F1
#
_entry.id   AF-A0A822XX16-F1
#
_cell.length_a   1.000
_cell.length_b   1.000
_cell.length_c   1.000
_cell.angle_alpha   90.00
_cell.angle_beta   90.00
_cell.angle_gamma   90.00
#
_symmetry.space_group_name_H-M   'P 1'
#
loop_
_entity.id
_entity.type
_entity.pdbx_description
1 polymer ?
#
loop_
_entity_poly.entity_id
_entity_poly.type
_entity_poly.pdbx_seq_one_letter_code
_entity_poly.pdbx_strand_id
1 'polypeptide(L)'
;MLITLFFSFLLGKCCFSQGSPDLKAAREVADYLGTHHHEFHFTVQEGIDAIEEVIYHIETYDVTTVRASTPMFLMSRKIKSLGVKMVLSGEGSDEIFGGYLYFHKAPNKEEFHLETCRKIKALHLYDCLRANKSTSAWGVEARVPFLDKEFINVAMNIDPEWKMVMKEVTYS
;
A
#
# COMPACT_ATOMS: atom_id res chain seq x y z
N MET A 1 12.28 -14.84 16.80
CA MET A 1 12.91 -13.72 16.10
C MET A 1 11.90 -13.19 15.08
N LEU A 2 10.96 -12.32 15.52
CA LEU A 2 10.09 -11.62 14.58
C LEU A 2 10.97 -10.59 13.88
N ILE A 3 11.39 -10.88 12.66
CA ILE A 3 12.06 -9.89 11.83
C ILE A 3 10.94 -8.96 11.33
N THR A 4 10.81 -7.79 11.95
CA THR A 4 10.02 -6.68 11.39
C THR A 4 10.81 -6.13 10.21
N LEU A 5 10.71 -6.79 9.05
CA LEU A 5 11.21 -6.24 7.80
C LEU A 5 10.25 -5.15 7.35
N PHE A 6 10.68 -3.90 7.51
CA PHE A 6 9.99 -2.76 6.92
C PHE A 6 10.42 -2.67 5.46
N PHE A 7 9.59 -3.21 4.57
CA PHE A 7 9.70 -2.96 3.14
C PHE A 7 9.02 -1.64 2.83
N SER A 8 9.74 -0.72 2.19
CA SER A 8 9.15 0.55 1.78
C SER A 8 7.99 0.29 0.81
N PHE A 9 6.77 0.57 1.27
CA PHE A 9 5.60 0.75 0.43
C PHE A 9 5.21 2.23 0.49
N LEU A 10 5.47 2.94 -0.60
CA LEU A 10 4.66 4.10 -0.97
C LEU A 10 4.19 3.92 -2.41
N LEU A 11 2.89 3.69 -2.57
CA LEU A 11 2.22 3.73 -3.86
C LEU A 11 2.12 5.20 -4.30
N GLY A 12 3.17 5.68 -4.96
CA GLY A 12 3.22 7.12 -5.21
C GLY A 12 4.33 7.64 -6.10
N LYS A 13 5.04 6.81 -6.87
CA LYS A 13 5.73 7.16 -8.14
C LYS A 13 6.45 5.93 -8.67
N CYS A 14 6.23 5.63 -9.94
CA CYS A 14 6.93 4.57 -10.65
C CYS A 14 8.45 4.69 -10.46
N CYS A 15 9.08 3.53 -10.23
CA CYS A 15 10.48 3.22 -10.44
C CYS A 15 11.46 3.64 -9.32
N PHE A 16 12.05 2.64 -8.66
CA PHE A 16 13.26 2.75 -7.85
C PHE A 16 14.47 3.12 -8.72
N SER A 17 14.47 4.35 -9.26
CA SER A 17 15.69 5.04 -9.67
C SER A 17 16.51 5.35 -8.42
N GLN A 18 17.85 5.33 -8.52
CA GLN A 18 18.70 5.75 -7.41
C GLN A 18 18.30 7.17 -6.96
N GLY A 19 17.88 7.31 -5.69
CA GLY A 19 17.48 8.59 -5.11
C GLY A 19 15.99 8.92 -5.14
N SER A 20 15.09 7.94 -5.27
CA SER A 20 13.65 8.20 -5.14
C SER A 20 13.28 8.77 -3.75
N PRO A 21 12.28 9.66 -3.66
CA PRO A 21 11.82 10.21 -2.37
C PRO A 21 11.32 9.11 -1.42
N ASP A 22 10.74 8.03 -1.95
CA ASP A 22 10.25 6.89 -1.17
C ASP A 22 11.39 6.09 -0.51
N LEU A 23 12.54 5.95 -1.18
CA LEU A 23 13.72 5.31 -0.59
C LEU A 23 14.28 6.14 0.55
N LYS A 24 14.34 7.46 0.38
CA LYS A 24 14.81 8.37 1.43
C LYS A 24 13.92 8.29 2.66
N ALA A 25 12.61 8.40 2.49
CA ALA A 25 11.64 8.32 3.59
C ALA A 25 11.70 6.96 4.31
N ALA A 26 11.83 5.86 3.54
CA ALA A 26 11.95 4.53 4.13
C ALA A 26 13.21 4.35 4.96
N ARG A 27 14.35 4.89 4.48
CA ARG A 27 15.61 4.84 5.21
C ARG A 27 15.53 5.65 6.50
N GLU A 28 14.94 6.85 6.46
CA GLU A 28 14.72 7.67 7.66
C GLU A 28 13.89 6.93 8.72
N VAL A 29 12.81 6.26 8.31
CA VAL A 29 12.00 5.44 9.22
C VAL A 29 12.76 4.22 9.73
N ALA A 30 13.54 3.57 8.86
CA ALA A 30 14.31 2.39 9.24
C ALA A 30 15.42 2.71 10.25
N ASP A 31 16.12 3.83 10.05
CA ASP A 31 17.15 4.34 10.95
C ASP A 31 16.55 4.74 12.29
N TYR A 32 15.39 5.40 12.28
CA TYR A 32 14.66 5.77 13.49
C TYR A 32 14.19 4.55 14.30
N LEU A 33 13.69 3.51 13.65
CA LEU A 33 13.20 2.29 14.29
C LEU A 33 14.30 1.26 14.57
N GLY A 34 15.52 1.46 14.05
CA GLY A 34 16.64 0.52 14.16
C GLY A 34 16.38 -0.83 13.48
N THR A 35 15.67 -0.83 12.37
CA THR A 35 15.30 -2.06 11.64
C THR A 35 16.37 -2.48 10.63
N HIS A 36 16.45 -3.78 10.32
CA HIS A 36 17.25 -4.27 9.21
C HIS A 36 16.59 -3.91 7.88
N HIS A 37 17.02 -2.80 7.28
CA HIS A 37 16.48 -2.31 6.02
C HIS A 37 17.13 -2.99 4.81
N HIS A 38 16.30 -3.42 3.86
CA HIS A 38 16.76 -3.98 2.60
C HIS A 38 16.17 -3.18 1.45
N GLU A 39 17.03 -2.50 0.70
CA GLU A 39 16.63 -1.77 -0.51
C GLU A 39 16.75 -2.68 -1.72
N PHE A 40 15.65 -2.75 -2.47
CA PHE A 40 15.61 -3.50 -3.72
C PHE A 40 15.42 -2.53 -4.88
N HIS A 41 16.27 -2.73 -5.88
CA HIS A 41 16.18 -2.02 -7.15
C HIS A 41 15.78 -3.01 -8.22
N PHE A 42 14.92 -2.58 -9.13
CA PHE A 42 14.64 -3.26 -10.37
C PHE A 42 14.68 -2.24 -11.51
N THR A 43 15.11 -2.68 -12.67
CA THR A 43 15.18 -1.88 -13.88
C THR A 43 13.82 -1.80 -14.56
N VAL A 44 13.62 -0.78 -15.40
CA VAL A 44 12.39 -0.69 -16.21
C VAL A 44 12.20 -1.94 -17.07
N GLN A 45 13.30 -2.51 -17.61
CA GLN A 45 13.25 -3.72 -18.39
C GLN A 45 12.77 -4.93 -17.58
N GLU A 46 13.31 -5.15 -16.37
CA GLU A 46 12.80 -6.19 -15.46
C GLU A 46 11.31 -6.00 -15.12
N GLY A 47 10.86 -4.74 -15.04
CA GLY A 47 9.45 -4.41 -14.88
C GLY A 47 8.61 -4.82 -16.09
N ILE A 48 9.06 -4.49 -17.31
CA ILE A 48 8.39 -4.84 -18.57
C ILE A 48 8.34 -6.35 -18.77
N ASP A 49 9.46 -7.03 -18.55
CA ASP A 49 9.57 -8.48 -18.73
C ASP A 49 8.67 -9.26 -17.76
N ALA A 50 8.39 -8.69 -16.58
CA ALA A 50 7.52 -9.30 -15.58
C ALA A 50 6.01 -9.09 -15.86
N ILE A 51 5.60 -8.25 -16.82
CA ILE A 51 4.18 -7.89 -17.01
C ILE A 51 3.31 -9.11 -17.27
N GLU A 52 3.77 -10.04 -18.12
CA GLU A 52 3.01 -11.24 -18.48
C GLU A 52 2.75 -12.13 -17.25
N GLU A 53 3.80 -12.43 -16.47
CA GLU A 53 3.67 -13.19 -15.23
C GLU A 53 2.79 -12.47 -14.20
N VAL A 54 2.94 -11.14 -14.08
CA VAL A 54 2.13 -10.34 -13.18
C VAL A 54 0.65 -10.47 -13.54
N ILE A 55 0.28 -10.28 -14.80
CA ILE A 55 -1.11 -10.40 -15.28
C ILE A 55 -1.65 -11.81 -15.01
N TYR A 56 -0.84 -12.84 -15.28
CA TYR A 56 -1.20 -14.23 -14.99
C TYR A 56 -1.52 -14.43 -13.51
N HIS A 57 -0.69 -13.91 -12.61
CA HIS A 57 -0.88 -14.09 -11.17
C HIS A 57 -2.01 -13.25 -10.59
N ILE A 58 -2.19 -11.99 -11.01
CA ILE A 58 -3.24 -11.11 -10.46
C ILE A 58 -4.62 -11.38 -11.08
N GLU A 59 -4.66 -12.00 -12.26
CA GLU A 59 -5.86 -12.35 -13.02
C GLU A 59 -6.75 -11.13 -13.34
N THR A 60 -6.14 -9.98 -13.63
CA THR A 60 -6.86 -8.76 -14.03
C THR A 60 -6.10 -8.00 -15.12
N TYR A 61 -6.85 -7.25 -15.92
CA TYR A 61 -6.35 -6.37 -16.98
C TYR A 61 -6.42 -4.88 -16.60
N ASP A 62 -6.84 -4.56 -15.37
CA ASP A 62 -6.91 -3.17 -14.91
C ASP A 62 -5.52 -2.53 -14.88
N VAL A 63 -5.37 -1.42 -15.61
CA VAL A 63 -4.08 -0.75 -15.82
C VAL A 63 -3.48 -0.27 -14.50
N THR A 64 -4.31 0.23 -13.58
CA THR A 64 -3.86 0.74 -12.28
C THR A 64 -3.33 -0.40 -11.42
N THR A 65 -4.05 -1.51 -11.40
CA THR A 65 -3.70 -2.70 -10.63
C THR A 65 -2.44 -3.35 -11.19
N VAL A 66 -2.32 -3.55 -12.50
CA VAL A 66 -1.11 -4.11 -13.13
C VAL A 66 0.12 -3.26 -12.80
N ARG A 67 0.05 -1.94 -13.01
CA ARG A 67 1.16 -1.01 -12.75
C ARG A 67 1.66 -1.07 -11.31
N ALA A 68 0.75 -1.15 -10.35
CA ALA A 68 1.10 -1.25 -8.94
C ALA A 68 1.55 -2.65 -8.52
N SER A 69 1.08 -3.70 -9.20
CA SER A 69 1.39 -5.11 -8.87
C SER A 69 2.80 -5.50 -9.31
N THR A 70 3.28 -4.98 -10.44
CA THR A 70 4.63 -5.30 -10.96
C THR A 70 5.76 -5.09 -9.94
N PRO A 71 5.92 -3.91 -9.30
CA PRO A 71 6.96 -3.74 -8.28
C PRO A 71 6.76 -4.66 -7.07
N MET A 72 5.51 -4.87 -6.65
CA MET A 72 5.18 -5.73 -5.51
C MET A 72 5.53 -7.20 -5.78
N PHE A 73 5.27 -7.68 -7.00
CA PHE A 73 5.62 -9.01 -7.46
C PHE A 73 7.15 -9.22 -7.47
N LEU A 74 7.89 -8.29 -8.08
CA LEU A 74 9.35 -8.35 -8.15
C LEU A 74 10.00 -8.27 -6.76
N MET A 75 9.43 -7.45 -5.87
CA MET A 75 9.87 -7.36 -4.49
C MET A 75 9.61 -8.68 -3.74
N SER A 76 8.43 -9.27 -3.90
CA SER A 76 8.07 -10.53 -3.23
C SER A 76 9.01 -11.67 -3.60
N ARG A 77 9.48 -11.72 -4.85
CA ARG A 77 10.54 -12.64 -5.30
C ARG A 77 11.83 -12.49 -4.48
N LYS A 78 12.25 -11.25 -4.22
CA LYS A 78 13.46 -10.95 -3.43
C LYS A 78 13.24 -11.26 -1.94
N ILE A 79 12.08 -10.92 -1.40
CA ILE A 79 11.69 -11.25 -0.02
C ILE A 79 11.79 -12.76 0.22
N LYS A 80 11.25 -13.54 -0.71
CA LYS A 80 11.33 -15.00 -0.66
C LYS A 80 12.77 -15.50 -0.67
N SER A 81 13.64 -14.91 -1.48
CA SER A 81 15.07 -15.28 -1.55
C SER A 81 15.84 -15.01 -0.26
N LEU A 82 15.36 -14.08 0.58
CA LEU A 82 15.89 -13.83 1.92
C LEU A 82 15.37 -14.82 2.97
N GLY A 83 14.52 -15.79 2.58
CA GLY A 83 13.93 -16.78 3.49
C GLY A 83 12.73 -16.26 4.29
N VAL A 84 12.25 -15.06 3.97
CA VAL A 84 11.12 -14.43 4.65
C VAL A 84 9.82 -15.01 4.10
N LYS A 85 8.91 -15.40 4.99
CA LYS A 85 7.64 -16.05 4.64
C LYS A 85 6.41 -15.17 4.84
N MET A 86 6.53 -14.10 5.62
CA MET A 86 5.43 -13.22 5.98
C MET A 86 5.89 -11.77 6.08
N VAL A 87 5.07 -10.84 5.61
CA VAL A 87 5.28 -9.39 5.69
C VAL A 87 4.01 -8.67 6.15
N LEU A 88 4.20 -7.54 6.84
CA LEU A 88 3.12 -6.61 7.17
C LEU A 88 3.04 -5.52 6.11
N SER A 89 1.83 -5.16 5.69
CA SER A 89 1.58 -4.10 4.71
C SER A 89 0.58 -3.07 5.24
N GLY A 90 0.70 -1.83 4.78
CA GLY A 90 -0.14 -0.69 5.16
C GLY A 90 -1.42 -0.53 4.35
N GLU A 91 -1.74 -1.49 3.46
CA GLU A 91 -2.94 -1.47 2.62
C GLU A 91 -4.22 -1.35 3.49
N GLY A 92 -5.19 -0.56 3.04
CA GLY A 92 -6.44 -0.28 3.77
C GLY A 92 -6.41 1.01 4.58
N SER A 93 -5.25 1.60 4.84
CA SER A 93 -5.14 2.86 5.61
C SER A 93 -5.84 4.02 4.89
N ASP A 94 -5.57 4.20 3.59
CA ASP A 94 -6.12 5.31 2.81
C ASP A 94 -7.65 5.21 2.65
N GLU A 95 -8.18 3.99 2.59
CA GLU A 95 -9.62 3.74 2.44
C GLU A 95 -10.38 3.91 3.76
N ILE A 96 -9.73 3.68 4.90
CA ILE A 96 -10.31 3.88 6.23
C ILE A 96 -10.25 5.35 6.66
N PHE A 97 -9.15 6.05 6.34
CA PHE A 97 -8.88 7.41 6.81
C PHE A 97 -9.02 8.48 5.74
N GLY A 98 -9.33 8.12 4.49
CA GLY A 98 -9.48 9.07 3.39
C GLY A 98 -8.16 9.71 2.95
N GLY A 99 -7.09 8.91 2.85
CA GLY A 99 -5.74 9.42 2.57
C GLY A 99 -5.50 9.86 1.11
N TYR A 100 -6.38 9.50 0.18
CA TYR A 100 -6.23 9.94 -1.21
C TYR A 100 -6.52 11.42 -1.38
N LEU A 101 -5.76 12.08 -2.26
CA LEU A 101 -5.87 13.52 -2.54
C LEU A 101 -7.28 14.00 -2.91
N TYR A 102 -8.13 13.14 -3.46
CA TYR A 102 -9.50 13.52 -3.81
C TYR A 102 -10.43 13.67 -2.59
N PHE A 103 -10.11 13.07 -1.45
CA PHE A 103 -10.87 13.23 -0.21
C PHE A 103 -10.81 14.67 0.35
N HIS A 104 -9.78 15.44 0.00
CA HIS A 104 -9.72 16.88 0.29
C HIS A 104 -10.85 17.68 -0.36
N LYS A 105 -11.49 17.12 -1.40
CA LYS A 105 -12.61 17.74 -2.11
C LYS A 105 -13.96 17.16 -1.67
N ALA A 106 -14.01 16.35 -0.62
CA ALA A 106 -15.26 15.86 -0.07
C ALA A 106 -16.15 17.03 0.36
N PRO A 107 -17.44 17.06 -0.03
CA PRO A 107 -18.31 18.21 0.22
C PRO A 107 -18.74 18.34 1.69
N ASN A 108 -18.87 17.22 2.40
CA ASN A 108 -19.26 17.14 3.81
C ASN A 108 -18.78 15.80 4.41
N LYS A 109 -18.98 15.63 5.73
CA LYS A 109 -18.50 14.47 6.47
C LYS A 109 -19.28 13.19 6.16
N GLU A 110 -20.53 13.31 5.77
CA GLU A 110 -21.40 12.21 5.38
C GLU A 110 -20.92 11.58 4.06
N GLU A 111 -20.68 12.39 3.03
CA GLU A 111 -20.16 11.94 1.73
C GLU A 111 -18.74 11.38 1.87
N PHE A 112 -17.90 11.99 2.72
CA PHE A 112 -16.59 11.43 3.07
C PHE A 112 -16.73 10.01 3.64
N HIS A 113 -17.61 9.82 4.62
CA HIS A 113 -17.83 8.53 5.26
C HIS A 113 -18.42 7.49 4.29
N LEU A 114 -19.41 7.88 3.48
CA LEU A 114 -20.00 7.01 2.46
C LEU A 114 -18.94 6.53 1.47
N GLU A 115 -18.04 7.40 1.04
CA GLU A 115 -16.95 7.05 0.13
C GLU A 115 -15.93 6.10 0.79
N THR A 116 -15.53 6.32 2.04
CA THR A 116 -14.67 5.37 2.78
C THR A 116 -15.34 4.00 2.92
N CYS A 117 -16.63 3.95 3.26
CA CYS A 117 -17.41 2.71 3.31
C CYS A 117 -17.46 1.99 1.97
N ARG A 118 -17.65 2.73 0.87
CA ARG A 118 -17.65 2.18 -0.49
C ARG A 118 -16.29 1.60 -0.85
N LYS A 119 -15.21 2.30 -0.52
CA LYS A 119 -13.83 1.89 -0.78
C LYS A 119 -13.45 0.62 -0.04
N ILE A 120 -13.75 0.53 1.25
CA ILE A 120 -13.52 -0.68 2.06
C ILE A 120 -14.29 -1.88 1.48
N LYS A 121 -15.55 -1.70 1.06
CA LYS A 121 -16.34 -2.78 0.43
C LYS A 121 -15.75 -3.24 -0.90
N ALA A 122 -15.18 -2.31 -1.67
CA ALA A 122 -14.60 -2.61 -2.99
C ALA A 122 -13.13 -3.11 -2.92
N LEU A 123 -12.49 -3.05 -1.76
CA LEU A 123 -11.05 -3.32 -1.59
C LEU A 123 -10.61 -4.68 -2.12
N HIS A 124 -11.49 -5.69 -2.01
CA HIS A 124 -11.26 -7.06 -2.48
C HIS A 124 -11.03 -7.16 -4.00
N LEU A 125 -11.46 -6.16 -4.78
CA LEU A 125 -11.24 -6.10 -6.23
C LEU A 125 -9.95 -5.36 -6.62
N TYR A 126 -9.37 -4.59 -5.69
CA TYR A 126 -8.25 -3.68 -5.95
C TYR A 126 -7.05 -4.02 -5.06
N ASP A 127 -6.85 -3.29 -3.97
CA ASP A 127 -5.65 -3.33 -3.15
C ASP A 127 -5.46 -4.68 -2.44
N CYS A 128 -6.53 -5.31 -1.96
CA CYS A 128 -6.46 -6.68 -1.42
C CYS A 128 -6.12 -7.72 -2.48
N LEU A 129 -6.67 -7.58 -3.69
CA LEU A 129 -6.38 -8.49 -4.82
C LEU A 129 -4.89 -8.45 -5.15
N ARG A 130 -4.36 -7.24 -5.36
CA ARG A 130 -2.95 -7.01 -5.66
C ARG A 130 -2.06 -7.52 -4.52
N ALA A 131 -2.31 -7.07 -3.29
CA ALA A 131 -1.49 -7.39 -2.13
C ALA A 131 -1.40 -8.90 -1.93
N ASN A 132 -2.53 -9.61 -1.99
CA ASN A 132 -2.55 -11.04 -1.79
C ASN A 132 -1.89 -11.80 -2.92
N LYS A 133 -2.28 -11.55 -4.18
CA LYS A 133 -1.83 -12.36 -5.31
C LYS A 133 -0.36 -12.11 -5.67
N SER A 134 0.09 -10.85 -5.60
CA SER A 134 1.48 -10.51 -5.92
C SER A 134 2.48 -11.12 -4.93
N THR A 135 2.15 -11.18 -3.63
CA THR A 135 3.02 -11.83 -2.64
C THR A 135 2.89 -13.35 -2.68
N SER A 136 1.68 -13.87 -2.89
CA SER A 136 1.42 -15.31 -2.99
C SER A 136 2.10 -15.96 -4.19
N ALA A 137 2.33 -15.21 -5.27
CA ALA A 137 3.08 -15.68 -6.43
C ALA A 137 4.49 -16.22 -6.06
N TRP A 138 5.09 -15.70 -4.99
CA TRP A 138 6.40 -16.13 -4.50
C TRP A 138 6.31 -16.85 -3.14
N GLY A 139 5.10 -17.25 -2.72
CA GLY A 139 4.86 -17.93 -1.45
C GLY A 139 5.25 -17.07 -0.24
N VAL A 140 4.88 -15.79 -0.29
CA VAL A 140 5.00 -14.82 0.81
C VAL A 140 3.60 -14.41 1.26
N GLU A 141 3.32 -14.53 2.56
CA GLU A 141 2.06 -14.12 3.18
C GLU A 141 2.08 -12.62 3.49
N ALA A 142 1.14 -11.85 2.94
CA ALA A 142 0.92 -10.46 3.31
C ALA A 142 -0.17 -10.37 4.39
N ARG A 143 0.11 -9.67 5.49
CA ARG A 143 -0.87 -9.31 6.51
C ARG A 143 -1.10 -7.81 6.49
N VAL A 144 -2.35 -7.41 6.70
CA VAL A 144 -2.83 -6.02 6.52
C VAL A 144 -3.51 -5.57 7.81
N PRO A 145 -2.75 -5.08 8.82
CA PRO A 145 -3.29 -4.78 10.15
C PRO A 145 -4.40 -3.73 10.14
N PHE A 146 -4.38 -2.79 9.19
CA PHE A 146 -5.45 -1.78 9.03
C PHE A 146 -6.81 -2.42 8.70
N LEU A 147 -6.83 -3.61 8.09
CA LEU A 147 -8.07 -4.31 7.73
C LEU A 147 -8.50 -5.33 8.78
N ASP A 148 -7.88 -5.31 9.97
CA ASP A 148 -8.36 -6.09 11.10
C ASP A 148 -9.79 -5.67 11.47
N LYS A 149 -10.64 -6.64 11.84
CA LYS A 149 -12.06 -6.38 12.11
C LYS A 149 -12.25 -5.46 13.31
N GLU A 150 -11.48 -5.65 14.38
CA GLU A 150 -11.57 -4.82 15.58
C GLU A 150 -11.05 -3.41 15.28
N PHE A 151 -9.96 -3.31 14.51
CA PHE A 151 -9.45 -2.01 14.07
C PHE A 151 -10.46 -1.26 13.19
N ILE A 152 -11.05 -1.92 12.18
CA ILE A 152 -12.07 -1.31 11.33
C ILE A 152 -13.26 -0.85 12.17
N ASN A 153 -13.75 -1.68 13.10
CA ASN A 153 -14.87 -1.33 13.95
C ASN A 153 -14.59 -0.05 14.76
N VAL A 154 -13.38 0.09 15.32
CA VAL A 154 -13.02 1.32 16.02
C VAL A 154 -12.87 2.49 15.04
N ALA A 155 -12.05 2.33 14.01
CA ALA A 155 -11.70 3.39 13.09
C ALA A 155 -12.90 3.95 12.31
N MET A 156 -13.87 3.11 11.95
CA MET A 156 -15.08 3.53 11.23
C MET A 156 -16.16 4.15 12.12
N ASN A 157 -16.09 3.96 13.44
CA ASN A 157 -17.01 4.58 14.40
C ASN A 157 -16.53 5.95 14.92
N ILE A 158 -15.31 6.38 14.56
CA ILE A 158 -14.83 7.74 14.83
C ILE A 158 -15.64 8.72 13.97
N ASP A 159 -16.02 9.88 14.53
CA ASP A 159 -16.72 10.92 13.77
C ASP A 159 -15.89 11.30 12.53
N PRO A 160 -16.44 11.14 11.30
CA PRO A 160 -15.71 11.39 10.06
C PRO A 160 -15.16 12.81 9.94
N GLU A 161 -15.71 13.77 10.68
CA GLU A 161 -15.20 15.14 10.76
C GLU A 161 -13.73 15.20 11.20
N TRP A 162 -13.29 14.30 12.08
CA TRP A 162 -11.90 14.21 12.55
C TRP A 162 -10.94 13.65 11.49
N LYS A 163 -11.49 13.03 10.44
CA LYS A 163 -10.73 12.49 9.31
C LYS A 163 -10.67 13.48 8.13
N MET A 164 -11.58 14.45 8.10
CA MET A 164 -11.59 15.45 7.05
C MET A 164 -10.40 16.40 7.20
N VAL A 165 -9.77 16.71 6.07
CA VAL A 165 -8.73 17.73 6.04
C VAL A 165 -9.40 19.09 6.18
N MET A 166 -9.26 19.69 7.35
CA MET A 166 -9.70 21.07 7.57
C MET A 166 -8.90 21.98 6.64
N LYS A 167 -9.60 22.74 5.79
CA LYS A 167 -8.96 23.86 5.11
C LYS A 167 -8.52 24.82 6.21
N GLU A 168 -7.23 25.12 6.29
CA GLU A 168 -6.76 26.23 7.13
C GLU A 168 -7.61 27.44 6.75
N VAL A 169 -8.41 27.93 7.71
CA VAL A 169 -9.09 29.21 7.57
C VAL A 169 -7.98 30.23 7.64
N THR A 170 -7.49 30.68 6.49
CA THR A 170 -6.64 31.86 6.40
C THR A 170 -7.49 33.03 6.88
N TYR A 171 -7.31 33.42 8.14
CA TYR A 171 -7.79 34.71 8.62
C TYR A 171 -6.97 35.77 7.87
N SER A 172 -7.55 36.31 6.80
CA SER A 172 -7.10 37.53 6.13
C SER A 172 -7.55 38.75 6.90
#